data_AF-A0A7V0S0C4-F1
#
_entry.id   AF-A0A7V0S0C4-F1
#
_cell.length_a   1.000
_cell.length_b   1.000
_cell.length_c   1.000
_cell.angle_alpha   90.00
_cell.angle_beta   90.00
_cell.angle_gamma   90.00
#
_symmetry.space_group_name_H-M   'P 1'
#
loop_
_entity.id
_entity.type
_entity.pdbx_description
1 polymer ?
#
loop_
_entity_poly.entity_id
_entity_poly.type
_entity_poly.pdbx_seq_one_letter_code
_entity_poly.pdbx_strand_id
1 'polypeptide(L)'
;MKITERLFGELPNGNAAKLFTFETEKELTISITNYGGIITSVLMPDRHGVKEEICAGFDNLSNYLKGHPHFGVLVGRYANRIANGKFAIDGKIYNLPINNGPNHLHGGNNGFHTKLWNYKIENEQNRISLILSHTSNHLEEGYPGNLEVTVKYTIADDNSLQIHFTAKTDMPTHVNLTSHGYFNLSGFKESISKHKLMLNAKRYIEVNKNQIPTGQLANCENT
;
A
#
# COMPACT_ATOMS: atom_id res chain seq x y z
N MET A 1 15.11 19.71 -1.50
CA MET A 1 14.81 18.25 -1.60
C MET A 1 15.78 17.52 -2.52
N LYS A 2 16.10 16.25 -2.23
CA LYS A 2 16.93 15.37 -3.08
C LYS A 2 16.21 14.04 -3.33
N ILE A 3 16.40 13.48 -4.53
CA ILE A 3 16.02 12.10 -4.85
C ILE A 3 17.25 11.33 -5.33
N THR A 4 17.39 10.08 -4.89
CA THR A 4 18.35 9.12 -5.44
C THR A 4 17.66 7.86 -5.91
N GLU A 5 18.09 7.32 -7.04
CA GLU A 5 17.64 6.03 -7.56
C GLU A 5 18.78 5.02 -7.46
N ARG A 6 18.48 3.80 -6.99
CA ARG A 6 19.42 2.67 -7.04
C ARG A 6 18.72 1.36 -7.38
N LEU A 7 19.50 0.34 -7.75
CA LEU A 7 19.00 -1.03 -7.81
C LEU A 7 18.59 -1.49 -6.39
N PHE A 8 17.38 -2.03 -6.27
CA PHE A 8 16.89 -2.64 -5.04
C PHE A 8 17.11 -4.15 -5.02
N GLY A 9 16.98 -4.78 -6.18
CA GLY A 9 17.20 -6.19 -6.42
C GLY A 9 16.60 -6.63 -7.75
N GLU A 10 16.75 -7.92 -8.06
CA GLU A 10 16.18 -8.53 -9.25
C GLU A 10 15.07 -9.51 -8.85
N LEU A 11 14.00 -9.50 -9.64
CA LEU A 11 12.92 -10.47 -9.54
C LEU A 11 13.35 -11.82 -10.13
N PRO A 12 12.67 -12.93 -9.80
CA PRO A 12 13.00 -14.26 -10.34
C PRO A 12 13.00 -14.36 -11.87
N ASN A 13 12.28 -13.45 -12.55
CA ASN A 13 12.24 -13.36 -14.01
C ASN A 13 13.35 -12.46 -14.61
N GLY A 14 14.29 -11.98 -13.81
CA GLY A 14 15.40 -11.12 -14.21
C GLY A 14 15.07 -9.62 -14.28
N ASN A 15 13.81 -9.22 -14.03
CA ASN A 15 13.46 -7.80 -14.05
C ASN A 15 13.99 -7.08 -12.81
N ALA A 16 14.62 -5.92 -13.01
CA ALA A 16 15.19 -5.12 -11.94
C ALA A 16 14.14 -4.25 -11.23
N ALA A 17 14.06 -4.37 -9.90
CA ALA A 17 13.35 -3.43 -9.05
C ALA A 17 14.28 -2.27 -8.64
N LYS A 18 13.76 -1.05 -8.68
CA LYS A 18 14.44 0.19 -8.28
C LYS A 18 13.98 0.63 -6.90
N LEU A 19 14.88 1.28 -6.16
CA LEU A 19 14.57 1.99 -4.92
C LEU A 19 14.80 3.48 -5.14
N PHE A 20 13.81 4.28 -4.78
CA PHE A 20 13.82 5.73 -4.83
C PHE A 20 13.84 6.27 -3.40
N THR A 21 14.89 7.00 -3.04
CA THR A 21 15.01 7.61 -1.71
C THR A 21 14.90 9.12 -1.84
N PHE A 22 13.95 9.69 -1.10
CA PHE A 22 13.65 11.11 -1.03
C PHE A 22 14.18 11.66 0.28
N GLU A 23 14.84 12.80 0.24
CA GLU A 23 15.30 13.53 1.43
C GLU A 23 14.82 14.98 1.35
N THR A 24 14.04 15.41 2.34
CA THR A 24 13.56 16.79 2.46
C THR A 24 14.56 17.65 3.20
N GLU A 25 14.42 18.98 3.11
CA GLU A 25 15.27 19.90 3.88
C GLU A 25 15.03 19.80 5.40
N LYS A 26 13.82 19.38 5.79
CA LYS A 26 13.44 19.13 7.19
C LYS A 26 13.70 17.69 7.61
N GLU A 27 14.72 17.07 7.04
CA GLU A 27 15.33 15.84 7.55
C GLU A 27 14.46 14.57 7.50
N LEU A 28 13.30 14.60 6.83
CA LEU A 28 12.54 13.39 6.50
C LEU A 28 13.25 12.65 5.37
N THR A 29 13.45 11.34 5.55
CA THR A 29 13.92 10.45 4.48
C THR A 29 12.91 9.34 4.25
N ILE A 30 12.42 9.19 3.01
CA ILE A 30 11.46 8.14 2.64
C ILE A 30 12.06 7.32 1.50
N SER A 31 11.98 6.00 1.57
CA SER A 31 12.38 5.12 0.47
C SER A 31 11.21 4.30 -0.06
N ILE A 32 10.98 4.35 -1.37
CA ILE A 32 9.88 3.67 -2.06
C ILE A 32 10.46 2.83 -3.19
N THR A 33 10.02 1.59 -3.37
CA THR A 33 10.39 0.77 -4.53
C THR A 33 9.24 0.65 -5.53
N ASN A 34 9.56 0.53 -6.83
CA ASN A 34 8.56 0.22 -7.86
C ASN A 34 8.10 -1.25 -7.83
N TYR A 35 8.71 -2.11 -7.02
CA TYR A 35 8.14 -3.43 -6.73
C TYR A 35 7.05 -3.29 -5.67
N GLY A 36 5.82 -3.67 -6.00
CA GLY A 36 4.66 -3.57 -5.13
C GLY A 36 4.29 -2.15 -4.69
N GLY A 37 4.97 -1.11 -5.21
CA GLY A 37 4.87 0.27 -4.73
C GLY A 37 5.21 0.42 -3.25
N ILE A 38 6.16 -0.37 -2.75
CA ILE A 38 6.37 -0.51 -1.30
C ILE A 38 7.05 0.74 -0.72
N ILE A 39 6.47 1.31 0.34
CA ILE A 39 7.20 2.21 1.25
C ILE A 39 8.08 1.34 2.16
N THR A 40 9.37 1.31 1.86
CA THR A 40 10.35 0.43 2.54
C THR A 40 10.94 1.01 3.82
N SER A 41 10.99 2.34 3.93
CA SER A 41 11.64 3.07 5.02
C SER A 41 11.08 4.48 5.13
N VAL A 42 10.91 4.93 6.37
CA VAL A 42 10.59 6.31 6.75
C VAL A 42 11.45 6.68 7.95
N LEU A 43 12.52 7.45 7.72
CA LEU A 43 13.34 8.03 8.78
C LEU A 43 12.82 9.43 9.09
N MET A 44 12.52 9.70 10.36
CA MET A 44 12.00 10.99 10.80
C MET A 44 12.71 11.45 12.08
N PRO A 45 13.11 12.73 12.18
CA PRO A 45 13.71 13.26 13.40
C PRO A 45 12.68 13.40 14.52
N ASP A 46 13.09 13.07 15.75
CA ASP A 46 12.36 13.42 16.95
C ASP A 46 12.56 14.90 17.34
N ARG A 47 11.99 15.31 18.47
CA ARG A 47 12.11 16.69 18.98
C ARG A 47 13.55 17.10 19.35
N HIS A 48 14.48 16.16 19.45
CA HIS A 48 15.90 16.37 19.73
C HIS A 48 16.75 16.27 18.45
N GLY A 49 16.14 16.07 17.28
CA GLY A 49 16.82 15.92 16.00
C GLY A 49 17.35 14.50 15.74
N VAL A 50 17.01 13.52 16.58
CA VAL A 50 17.45 12.12 16.39
C VAL A 50 16.56 11.46 15.35
N LYS A 51 17.13 11.08 14.20
CA LYS A 51 16.42 10.35 13.13
C LYS A 51 16.24 8.88 13.48
N GLU A 52 15.00 8.39 13.38
CA GLU A 52 14.69 6.98 13.63
C GLU A 52 13.79 6.40 12.55
N GLU A 53 13.92 5.08 12.31
CA GLU A 53 13.08 4.34 11.36
C GLU A 53 11.72 4.10 12.02
N ILE A 54 10.69 4.71 11.47
CA ILE A 54 9.33 4.63 12.01
C ILE A 54 8.39 3.78 11.17
N CYS A 55 8.84 3.20 10.05
CA CYS A 55 8.05 2.32 9.19
C CYS A 55 8.60 0.88 9.23
N ALA A 56 7.71 -0.11 9.31
CA ALA A 56 8.11 -1.51 9.25
C ALA A 56 8.36 -1.91 7.79
N GLY A 57 9.51 -2.51 7.54
CA GLY A 57 9.91 -2.95 6.21
C GLY A 57 11.24 -3.70 6.23
N PHE A 58 11.74 -3.99 5.03
CA PHE A 58 13.05 -4.58 4.81
C PHE A 58 13.90 -3.67 3.93
N ASP A 59 15.22 -3.76 4.10
CA ASP A 59 16.25 -3.03 3.37
C ASP A 59 16.63 -3.67 2.02
N ASN A 60 16.09 -4.86 1.72
CA ASN A 60 16.39 -5.64 0.51
C ASN A 60 15.14 -6.33 -0.07
N LEU A 61 15.13 -6.49 -1.40
CA LEU A 61 14.02 -7.10 -2.14
C LEU A 61 13.78 -8.57 -1.72
N SER A 62 14.84 -9.33 -1.45
CA SER A 62 14.73 -10.76 -1.20
C SER A 62 13.85 -11.10 0.00
N ASN A 63 13.82 -10.25 1.03
CA ASN A 63 12.97 -10.44 2.20
C ASN A 63 11.49 -10.19 1.89
N TYR A 64 11.18 -9.24 1.00
CA TYR A 64 9.81 -9.06 0.51
C TYR A 64 9.34 -10.28 -0.31
N LEU A 65 10.23 -10.88 -1.11
CA LEU A 65 9.90 -12.05 -1.93
C LEU A 65 9.66 -13.35 -1.10
N LYS A 66 10.16 -13.42 0.13
CA LYS A 66 9.98 -14.60 1.03
C LYS A 66 8.61 -14.67 1.69
N GLY A 67 7.77 -13.65 1.52
CA GLY A 67 6.48 -13.54 2.18
C GLY A 67 6.54 -12.69 3.46
N HIS A 68 5.55 -11.82 3.62
CA HIS A 68 5.45 -10.84 4.70
C HIS A 68 3.98 -10.39 4.85
N PRO A 69 3.58 -9.79 5.98
CA PRO A 69 2.19 -9.37 6.22
C PRO A 69 1.86 -8.05 5.50
N HIS A 70 2.20 -7.92 4.21
CA HIS A 70 1.94 -6.73 3.41
C HIS A 70 2.62 -5.43 3.89
N PHE A 71 3.77 -5.49 4.57
CA PHE A 71 4.58 -4.31 4.91
C PHE A 71 4.74 -3.32 3.74
N GLY A 72 4.12 -2.14 3.88
CA GLY A 72 4.31 -0.97 3.03
C GLY A 72 3.76 -1.07 1.60
N VAL A 73 3.16 -2.19 1.20
CA VAL A 73 2.77 -2.46 -0.19
C VAL A 73 1.56 -1.64 -0.63
N LEU A 74 1.43 -1.47 -1.95
CA LEU A 74 0.17 -1.15 -2.59
C LEU A 74 -0.75 -2.36 -2.65
N VAL A 75 -1.99 -2.16 -2.24
CA VAL A 75 -3.02 -3.21 -2.20
C VAL A 75 -4.06 -2.94 -3.29
N GLY A 76 -4.39 -3.97 -4.05
CA GLY A 76 -5.41 -3.93 -5.09
C GLY A 76 -5.49 -5.25 -5.88
N ARG A 77 -6.54 -5.47 -6.67
CA ARG A 77 -7.60 -4.50 -7.05
C ARG A 77 -8.59 -4.14 -5.94
N TYR A 78 -8.74 -4.98 -4.94
CA TYR A 78 -9.62 -4.72 -3.80
C TYR A 78 -8.89 -4.94 -2.48
N ALA A 79 -8.77 -3.86 -1.69
CA ALA A 79 -8.24 -3.91 -0.35
C ALA A 79 -9.23 -4.52 0.64
N ASN A 80 -8.69 -5.25 1.61
CA ASN A 80 -9.43 -6.04 2.59
C ASN A 80 -10.11 -7.26 1.95
N ARG A 81 -11.20 -7.75 2.54
CA ARG A 81 -11.78 -9.06 2.25
C ARG A 81 -13.02 -8.99 1.36
N ILE A 82 -13.18 -10.01 0.52
CA ILE A 82 -14.42 -10.34 -0.18
C ILE A 82 -14.88 -11.72 0.30
N ALA A 83 -16.08 -11.75 0.88
CA ALA A 83 -16.64 -12.96 1.49
C ALA A 83 -16.79 -14.08 0.47
N ASN A 84 -16.33 -15.30 0.82
CA ASN A 84 -16.39 -16.47 -0.07
C ASN A 84 -15.68 -16.28 -1.42
N GLY A 85 -14.82 -15.25 -1.54
CA GLY A 85 -14.12 -14.89 -2.78
C GLY A 85 -15.04 -14.77 -3.98
N LYS A 86 -16.23 -14.19 -3.81
CA LYS A 86 -17.17 -14.02 -4.92
C LYS A 86 -17.94 -12.73 -4.79
N PHE A 87 -18.26 -12.15 -5.93
CA PHE A 87 -19.19 -11.02 -6.03
C PHE A 87 -19.97 -11.13 -7.35
N ALA A 88 -20.98 -10.28 -7.51
CA ALA A 88 -21.73 -10.18 -8.75
C ALA A 88 -21.76 -8.74 -9.26
N ILE A 89 -21.67 -8.59 -10.58
CA ILE A 89 -21.92 -7.33 -11.29
C ILE A 89 -22.96 -7.65 -12.35
N ASP A 90 -24.07 -6.91 -12.36
CA ASP A 90 -25.18 -7.09 -13.29
C ASP A 90 -25.67 -8.55 -13.39
N GLY A 91 -25.74 -9.24 -12.24
CA GLY A 91 -26.18 -10.63 -12.15
C GLY A 91 -25.13 -11.67 -12.56
N LYS A 92 -24.00 -11.28 -13.16
CA LYS A 92 -22.89 -12.18 -13.49
C LYS A 92 -22.00 -12.39 -12.27
N ILE A 93 -21.80 -13.65 -11.89
CA ILE A 93 -20.94 -14.04 -10.76
C ILE A 93 -19.48 -14.10 -11.22
N TYR A 94 -18.61 -13.49 -10.42
CA TYR A 94 -17.16 -13.58 -10.55
C TYR A 94 -16.59 -14.30 -9.34
N ASN A 95 -15.75 -15.30 -9.59
CA ASN A 95 -15.03 -16.04 -8.55
C ASN A 95 -13.59 -15.53 -8.49
N LEU A 96 -13.12 -15.32 -7.27
CA LEU A 96 -11.79 -14.84 -6.94
C LEU A 96 -11.03 -15.92 -6.18
N PRO A 97 -9.68 -15.93 -6.23
CA PRO A 97 -8.88 -16.87 -5.47
C PRO A 97 -9.13 -16.75 -3.96
N ILE A 98 -9.31 -17.89 -3.29
CA ILE A 98 -9.43 -17.94 -1.84
C ILE A 98 -8.03 -18.03 -1.24
N ASN A 99 -7.53 -16.91 -0.74
CA ASN A 99 -6.19 -16.79 -0.15
C ASN A 99 -6.21 -16.45 1.35
N ASN A 100 -7.39 -16.33 1.97
CA ASN A 100 -7.50 -16.09 3.40
C ASN A 100 -8.70 -16.83 4.02
N GLY A 101 -8.45 -18.04 4.53
CA GLY A 101 -9.51 -18.88 5.10
C GLY A 101 -10.57 -19.18 4.03
N PRO A 102 -11.86 -18.86 4.25
CA PRO A 102 -12.90 -19.00 3.22
C PRO A 102 -13.02 -17.76 2.31
N ASN A 103 -12.14 -16.76 2.41
CA ASN A 103 -12.32 -15.45 1.78
C ASN A 103 -11.19 -15.12 0.79
N HIS A 104 -11.46 -14.14 -0.07
CA HIS A 104 -10.45 -13.45 -0.86
C HIS A 104 -9.96 -12.22 -0.08
N LEU A 105 -8.65 -11.95 -0.09
CA LEU A 105 -8.01 -10.88 0.66
C LEU A 105 -6.99 -10.14 -0.23
N HIS A 106 -7.04 -8.81 -0.17
CA HIS A 106 -6.00 -7.90 -0.71
C HIS A 106 -5.68 -8.09 -2.20
N GLY A 107 -6.69 -8.48 -2.99
CA GLY A 107 -6.55 -8.68 -4.43
C GLY A 107 -5.93 -10.01 -4.83
N GLY A 108 -5.78 -10.96 -3.89
CA GLY A 108 -5.35 -12.33 -4.17
C GLY A 108 -3.85 -12.56 -4.04
N ASN A 109 -3.37 -13.73 -4.45
CA ASN A 109 -1.97 -14.13 -4.25
C ASN A 109 -0.99 -13.36 -5.15
N ASN A 110 -1.43 -12.96 -6.34
CA ASN A 110 -0.65 -12.14 -7.27
C ASN A 110 -1.28 -10.75 -7.43
N GLY A 111 -1.80 -10.19 -6.33
CA GLY A 111 -2.33 -8.83 -6.29
C GLY A 111 -1.25 -7.77 -6.53
N PHE A 112 -1.66 -6.50 -6.45
CA PHE A 112 -0.82 -5.34 -6.78
C PHE A 112 0.50 -5.25 -5.99
N HIS A 113 0.52 -5.81 -4.79
CA HIS A 113 1.68 -5.88 -3.91
C HIS A 113 2.83 -6.73 -4.47
N THR A 114 2.57 -7.58 -5.46
CA THR A 114 3.58 -8.46 -6.10
C THR A 114 4.07 -7.96 -7.45
N LYS A 115 3.48 -6.88 -7.97
CA LYS A 115 3.74 -6.42 -9.34
C LYS A 115 4.96 -5.53 -9.39
N LEU A 116 5.73 -5.63 -10.47
CA LEU A 116 6.69 -4.59 -10.83
C LEU A 116 5.95 -3.49 -11.58
N TRP A 117 5.96 -2.28 -11.02
CA TRP A 117 5.30 -1.11 -11.60
C TRP A 117 6.26 -0.38 -12.53
N ASN A 118 5.72 0.15 -13.63
CA ASN A 118 6.43 1.17 -14.41
C ASN A 118 6.52 2.44 -13.57
N TYR A 119 7.54 3.27 -13.80
CA TYR A 119 7.71 4.50 -13.03
C TYR A 119 8.12 5.71 -13.89
N LYS A 120 7.79 6.89 -13.39
CA LYS A 120 8.36 8.18 -13.81
C LYS A 120 8.54 9.09 -12.59
N ILE A 121 9.49 10.00 -12.67
CA ILE A 121 9.75 11.02 -11.63
C ILE A 121 9.36 12.39 -12.18
N GLU A 122 8.63 13.16 -11.38
CA GLU A 122 8.30 14.57 -11.66
C GLU A 122 8.93 15.44 -10.57
N ASN A 123 9.75 16.41 -10.96
CA ASN A 123 10.38 17.38 -10.06
C ASN A 123 9.66 18.73 -10.19
N GLU A 124 9.16 19.24 -9.07
CA GLU A 124 8.58 20.59 -8.96
C GLU A 124 9.36 21.38 -7.89
N GLN A 125 9.17 22.70 -7.83
CA GLN A 125 10.00 23.58 -7.01
C GLN A 125 10.10 23.18 -5.53
N ASN A 126 8.99 22.71 -4.93
CA ASN A 126 8.91 22.40 -3.48
C ASN A 126 8.47 20.95 -3.19
N ARG A 127 8.49 20.08 -4.21
CA ARG A 127 8.07 18.67 -4.09
C ARG A 127 8.61 17.82 -5.22
N ILE A 128 8.84 16.55 -4.92
CA ILE A 128 9.18 15.53 -5.91
C ILE A 128 8.12 14.46 -5.87
N SER A 129 7.71 13.97 -7.04
CA SER A 129 6.74 12.90 -7.17
C SER A 129 7.30 11.67 -7.87
N LEU A 130 7.05 10.49 -7.29
CA LEU A 130 7.19 9.20 -7.95
C LEU A 130 5.81 8.74 -8.42
N ILE A 131 5.69 8.52 -9.72
CA ILE A 131 4.45 8.03 -10.31
C ILE A 131 4.67 6.61 -10.77
N LEU A 132 3.91 5.69 -10.20
CA LEU A 132 3.89 4.28 -10.55
C LEU A 132 2.68 4.00 -11.43
N SER A 133 2.83 3.18 -12.46
CA SER A 133 1.72 2.73 -13.30
C SER A 133 1.75 1.23 -13.59
N HIS A 134 0.57 0.64 -13.68
CA HIS A 134 0.37 -0.78 -13.98
C HIS A 134 -0.97 -0.98 -14.68
N THR A 135 -1.03 -1.98 -15.58
CA THR A 135 -2.27 -2.42 -16.22
C THR A 135 -2.59 -3.82 -15.73
N SER A 136 -3.72 -3.95 -15.04
CA SER A 136 -4.26 -5.24 -14.63
C SER A 136 -5.24 -5.73 -15.69
N ASN A 137 -4.86 -6.77 -16.42
CA ASN A 137 -5.64 -7.29 -17.56
C ASN A 137 -6.97 -7.91 -17.13
N HIS A 138 -7.95 -7.96 -18.02
CA HIS A 138 -9.23 -8.65 -17.81
C HIS A 138 -9.03 -10.03 -17.15
N LEU A 139 -9.73 -10.27 -16.04
CA LEU A 139 -9.69 -11.49 -15.22
C LEU A 139 -8.37 -11.75 -14.49
N GLU A 140 -7.44 -10.78 -14.40
CA GLU A 140 -6.35 -10.89 -13.43
C GLU A 140 -6.93 -11.01 -12.02
N GLU A 141 -6.54 -12.09 -11.32
CA GLU A 141 -7.08 -12.50 -10.01
C GLU A 141 -8.63 -12.63 -10.00
N GLY A 142 -9.24 -12.86 -11.17
CA GLY A 142 -10.68 -13.07 -11.35
C GLY A 142 -11.52 -11.80 -11.52
N TYR A 143 -10.90 -10.61 -11.53
CA TYR A 143 -11.61 -9.34 -11.65
C TYR A 143 -11.95 -8.98 -13.11
N PRO A 144 -13.20 -8.61 -13.43
CA PRO A 144 -13.58 -8.12 -14.75
C PRO A 144 -12.89 -6.80 -15.11
N GLY A 145 -12.75 -6.57 -16.42
CA GLY A 145 -12.23 -5.34 -17.04
C GLY A 145 -10.72 -5.22 -17.01
N ASN A 146 -10.15 -4.61 -18.05
CA ASN A 146 -8.78 -4.11 -17.98
C ASN A 146 -8.79 -2.87 -17.08
N LEU A 147 -7.89 -2.82 -16.10
CA LEU A 147 -7.77 -1.70 -15.17
C LEU A 147 -6.39 -1.06 -15.31
N GLU A 148 -6.35 0.16 -15.84
CA GLU A 148 -5.17 1.03 -15.80
C GLU A 148 -5.13 1.71 -14.44
N VAL A 149 -4.02 1.56 -13.71
CA VAL A 149 -3.85 2.16 -12.38
C VAL A 149 -2.60 3.01 -12.35
N THR A 150 -2.72 4.20 -11.78
CA THR A 150 -1.61 5.11 -11.50
C THR A 150 -1.62 5.47 -10.02
N VAL A 151 -0.44 5.41 -9.38
CA VAL A 151 -0.23 5.85 -8.01
C VAL A 151 0.86 6.91 -7.99
N LYS A 152 0.53 8.12 -7.54
CA LYS A 152 1.47 9.24 -7.39
C LYS A 152 1.80 9.43 -5.91
N TYR A 153 3.04 9.14 -5.54
CA TYR A 153 3.63 9.52 -4.27
C TYR A 153 4.26 10.89 -4.42
N THR A 154 3.80 11.86 -3.66
CA THR A 154 4.34 13.23 -3.65
C THR A 154 4.97 13.48 -2.28
N ILE A 155 6.26 13.80 -2.25
CA ILE A 155 6.97 14.23 -1.05
C ILE A 155 7.20 15.74 -1.18
N ALA A 156 6.83 16.51 -0.17
CA ALA A 156 6.99 17.98 -0.14
C ALA A 156 7.92 18.43 1.00
N ASP A 157 8.45 19.65 0.90
CA ASP A 157 9.42 20.20 1.86
C ASP A 157 8.84 20.45 3.27
N ASP A 158 7.53 20.37 3.42
CA ASP A 158 6.84 20.41 4.71
C ASP A 158 6.81 19.04 5.43
N ASN A 159 7.55 18.05 4.93
CA ASN A 159 7.56 16.65 5.39
C ASN A 159 6.23 15.91 5.18
N SER A 160 5.38 16.38 4.27
CA SER A 160 4.19 15.62 3.88
C SER A 160 4.51 14.54 2.84
N LEU A 161 3.87 13.39 3.01
CA LEU A 161 3.73 12.34 2.00
C LEU A 161 2.26 12.29 1.56
N GLN A 162 1.99 12.56 0.29
CA GLN A 162 0.68 12.38 -0.30
C GLN A 162 0.71 11.18 -1.25
N ILE A 163 -0.30 10.31 -1.15
CA ILE A 163 -0.50 9.17 -2.06
C ILE A 163 -1.81 9.38 -2.81
N HIS A 164 -1.73 9.58 -4.11
CA HIS A 164 -2.91 9.76 -4.97
C HIS A 164 -3.10 8.54 -5.87
N PHE A 165 -4.29 7.97 -5.85
CA PHE A 165 -4.67 6.83 -6.67
C PHE A 165 -5.60 7.27 -7.79
N THR A 166 -5.29 6.85 -9.01
CA THR A 166 -6.16 7.02 -10.18
C THR A 166 -6.33 5.68 -10.86
N ALA A 167 -7.55 5.33 -11.22
CA ALA A 167 -7.84 4.08 -11.93
C ALA A 167 -8.88 4.32 -13.05
N LYS A 168 -8.69 3.63 -14.17
CA LYS A 168 -9.60 3.64 -15.32
C LYS A 168 -9.84 2.22 -15.77
N THR A 169 -11.11 1.87 -16.03
CA THR A 169 -11.51 0.54 -16.49
C THR A 169 -12.28 0.62 -17.80
N ASP A 170 -12.21 -0.43 -18.62
CA ASP A 170 -13.00 -0.57 -19.85
C ASP A 170 -14.31 -1.35 -19.66
N MET A 171 -14.52 -1.91 -18.47
CA MET A 171 -15.74 -2.64 -18.10
C MET A 171 -16.04 -2.47 -16.59
N PRO A 172 -17.31 -2.52 -16.16
CA PRO A 172 -17.67 -2.49 -14.74
C PRO A 172 -16.85 -3.48 -13.89
N THR A 173 -16.26 -2.98 -12.81
CA THR A 173 -15.42 -3.75 -11.88
C THR A 173 -15.38 -3.11 -10.50
N HIS A 174 -14.98 -3.86 -9.48
CA HIS A 174 -14.75 -3.31 -8.14
C HIS A 174 -13.29 -2.87 -8.00
N VAL A 175 -13.09 -1.66 -7.48
CA VAL A 175 -11.77 -1.08 -7.22
C VAL A 175 -11.77 -0.48 -5.82
N ASN A 176 -10.83 -0.90 -4.98
CA ASN A 176 -10.58 -0.34 -3.66
C ASN A 176 -9.09 -0.43 -3.39
N LEU A 177 -8.38 0.70 -3.45
CA LEU A 177 -6.91 0.76 -3.39
C LEU A 177 -6.46 1.39 -2.09
N THR A 178 -5.34 0.91 -1.54
CA THR A 178 -4.70 1.52 -0.37
C THR A 178 -3.20 1.24 -0.35
N SER A 179 -2.49 1.91 0.55
CA SER A 179 -1.10 1.63 0.91
C SER A 179 -1.06 1.04 2.32
N HIS A 180 -0.33 -0.06 2.52
CA HIS A 180 -0.37 -0.86 3.74
C HIS A 180 0.82 -0.59 4.68
N GLY A 181 1.06 0.69 4.99
CA GLY A 181 2.14 1.11 5.90
C GLY A 181 1.88 0.70 7.35
N TYR A 182 2.94 0.26 8.03
CA TYR A 182 2.93 -0.05 9.46
C TYR A 182 3.90 0.88 10.17
N PHE A 183 3.41 1.62 11.17
CA PHE A 183 4.20 2.67 11.80
C PHE A 183 4.41 2.44 13.28
N ASN A 184 5.62 2.74 13.75
CA ASN A 184 5.95 2.85 15.15
C ASN A 184 6.81 4.12 15.37
N LEU A 185 6.15 5.19 15.81
CA LEU A 185 6.78 6.50 16.05
C LEU A 185 7.87 6.54 17.12
N SER A 186 8.08 5.44 17.87
CA SER A 186 9.17 5.31 18.86
C SER A 186 10.46 4.75 18.25
N GLY A 187 10.54 4.60 16.93
CA GLY A 187 11.64 3.91 16.27
C GLY A 187 11.70 2.43 16.61
N PHE A 188 10.55 1.79 16.84
CA PHE A 188 10.42 0.40 17.32
C PHE A 188 11.04 0.10 18.69
N LYS A 189 11.39 1.13 19.48
CA LYS A 189 11.92 0.98 20.84
C LYS A 189 10.84 0.63 21.86
N GLU A 190 9.60 1.01 21.58
CA GLU A 190 8.45 0.79 22.45
C GLU A 190 7.30 0.09 21.72
N SER A 191 6.43 -0.55 22.49
CA SER A 191 5.16 -1.09 21.98
C SER A 191 4.23 0.03 21.49
N ILE A 192 3.50 -0.21 20.41
CA ILE A 192 2.46 0.70 19.89
C ILE A 192 1.35 0.99 20.89
N SER A 193 1.21 0.18 21.96
CA SER A 193 0.25 0.42 23.04
C SER A 193 0.54 1.69 23.85
N LYS A 194 1.74 2.27 23.71
CA LYS A 194 2.09 3.57 24.31
C LYS A 194 1.74 4.76 23.42
N HIS A 195 1.38 4.53 22.16
CA HIS A 195 0.98 5.58 21.24
C HIS A 195 -0.40 6.11 21.61
N LYS A 196 -0.59 7.41 21.41
CA LYS A 196 -1.90 8.06 21.53
C LYS A 196 -2.53 8.08 20.15
N LEU A 197 -3.71 7.46 20.03
CA LEU A 197 -4.48 7.41 18.78
C LEU A 197 -5.74 8.25 18.94
N MET A 198 -6.05 9.04 17.92
CA MET A 198 -7.34 9.73 17.78
C MET A 198 -7.89 9.42 16.38
N LEU A 199 -9.07 8.79 16.33
CA LEU A 199 -9.80 8.54 15.09
C LEU A 199 -11.08 9.37 15.09
N ASN A 200 -11.24 10.27 14.13
CA ASN A 200 -12.45 11.06 13.99
C ASN A 200 -13.57 10.26 13.31
N ALA A 201 -14.03 9.20 13.96
CA ALA A 201 -15.05 8.28 13.46
C ALA A 201 -16.14 8.06 14.52
N LYS A 202 -17.40 8.20 14.12
CA LYS A 202 -18.56 7.96 15.01
C LYS A 202 -19.00 6.50 15.04
N ARG A 203 -18.60 5.70 14.06
CA ARG A 203 -19.00 4.29 13.92
C ARG A 203 -17.85 3.44 13.40
N TYR A 204 -17.89 2.17 13.75
CA TYR A 204 -17.01 1.14 13.20
C TYR A 204 -17.83 0.00 12.58
N ILE A 205 -17.18 -0.78 11.71
CA ILE A 205 -17.80 -1.93 11.06
C ILE A 205 -17.58 -3.15 11.95
N GLU A 206 -18.65 -3.76 12.42
CA GLU A 206 -18.57 -5.01 13.17
C GLU A 206 -18.23 -6.15 12.21
N VAL A 207 -17.36 -7.06 12.65
CA VAL A 207 -16.91 -8.20 11.86
C VAL A 207 -17.18 -9.52 12.56
N ASN A 208 -17.46 -10.56 11.78
CA ASN A 208 -17.60 -11.92 12.30
C ASN A 208 -16.22 -12.57 12.54
N LYS A 209 -16.22 -13.83 13.00
CA LYS A 209 -15.00 -14.63 13.26
C LYS A 209 -14.05 -14.76 12.05
N ASN A 210 -14.55 -14.58 10.83
CA ASN A 210 -13.76 -14.63 9.60
C ASN A 210 -13.31 -13.23 9.15
N GLN A 211 -13.47 -12.21 10.00
CA GLN A 211 -13.18 -10.80 9.74
C GLN A 211 -13.95 -10.22 8.54
N ILE A 212 -15.17 -10.73 8.30
CA ILE A 212 -16.09 -10.21 7.28
C ILE A 212 -17.11 -9.29 7.98
N PRO A 213 -17.42 -8.11 7.41
CA PRO A 213 -18.48 -7.24 7.92
C PRO A 213 -19.79 -7.99 8.12
N THR A 214 -20.41 -7.84 9.28
CA THR A 214 -21.74 -8.40 9.56
C THR A 214 -22.85 -7.61 8.85
N GLY A 215 -22.53 -6.41 8.37
CA GLY A 215 -23.47 -5.40 7.88
C GLY A 215 -23.86 -4.38 8.95
N GLN A 216 -23.49 -4.62 10.21
CA GLN A 216 -23.76 -3.72 11.32
C GLN A 216 -22.69 -2.62 11.44
N LEU A 217 -23.15 -1.38 11.60
CA LEU A 217 -22.33 -0.24 11.97
C LEU A 217 -22.54 0.06 13.46
N ALA A 218 -21.58 -0.31 14.30
CA ALA A 218 -21.61 -0.09 15.73
C ALA A 218 -21.07 1.31 16.08
N ASN A 219 -21.56 1.89 17.18
CA ASN A 219 -21.16 3.23 17.62
C ASN A 219 -19.80 3.19 18.33
N CYS A 220 -18.99 4.23 18.14
CA CYS A 220 -17.70 4.42 18.84
C CYS A 220 -17.87 5.10 20.20
N GLU A 221 -19.10 5.26 20.70
CA GLU A 221 -19.33 5.81 22.03
C GLU A 221 -18.58 5.00 23.10
N ASN A 222 -17.81 5.69 23.95
CA ASN A 222 -16.98 5.13 25.02
C ASN A 222 -15.78 4.27 24.55
N THR A 223 -15.31 4.44 23.31
CA THR A 223 -13.99 3.95 22.85
C THR A 223 -12.92 5.03 22.83
#